data_AF-A0AAN8F4P0-F1
#
_entry.id   AF-A0AAN8F4P0-F1
#
_cell.length_a   1.000
_cell.length_b   1.000
_cell.length_c   1.000
_cell.angle_alpha   90.00
_cell.angle_beta   90.00
_cell.angle_gamma   90.00
#
_symmetry.space_group_name_H-M   'P 1'
#
loop_
_entity.id
_entity.type
_entity.pdbx_description
1 polymer ?
#
loop_
_entity_poly.entity_id
_entity_poly.type
_entity_poly.pdbx_seq_one_letter_code
_entity_poly.pdbx_strand_id
1 'polypeptide(L)'
;MCRATVQLKLQMIAGPFYTIKPSSALLKPCFLQENRFLKIRSDGKLIYDRRLTLHLSCSMHLSRYPMDSQNCEIAFASYAYTTDDIKYEWDVEAIRIHDGANGALPNFDIATFRNGTCHSKTNT
;
A
#
# COMPACT_ATOMS: atom_id res chain seq x y z
N MET A 1 3.86 -15.29 4.95
CA MET A 1 3.90 -13.80 4.90
C MET A 1 4.09 -13.36 3.46
N CYS A 2 3.29 -12.39 3.01
CA CYS A 2 3.32 -11.83 1.65
C CYS A 2 4.05 -10.50 1.62
N ARG A 3 5.01 -10.39 0.71
CA ARG A 3 5.81 -9.19 0.49
C ARG A 3 5.48 -8.58 -0.87
N ALA A 4 5.61 -7.27 -0.98
CA ALA A 4 5.62 -6.57 -2.24
C ALA A 4 6.50 -5.33 -2.17
N THR A 5 7.01 -4.88 -3.30
CA THR A 5 7.94 -3.75 -3.36
C THR A 5 7.38 -2.66 -4.25
N VAL A 6 7.39 -1.43 -3.73
CA VAL A 6 7.01 -0.22 -4.44
C VAL A 6 8.29 0.58 -4.69
N GLN A 7 8.54 0.95 -5.94
CA GLN A 7 9.65 1.83 -6.28
C GLN A 7 9.14 3.27 -6.38
N LEU A 8 9.63 4.11 -5.48
CA LEU A 8 9.41 5.56 -5.48
C LEU A 8 10.58 6.24 -6.19
N LYS A 9 10.27 7.14 -7.12
CA LYS A 9 11.28 7.96 -7.81
C LYS A 9 11.06 9.41 -7.44
N LEU A 10 12.11 10.10 -7.01
CA LEU A 10 11.98 11.52 -6.73
C LEU A 10 11.74 12.28 -8.05
N GLN A 11 10.76 13.19 -8.05
CA GLN A 11 10.49 14.04 -9.19
C GLN A 11 11.21 15.38 -9.01
N MET A 12 12.01 15.79 -10.00
CA MET A 12 12.56 17.15 -10.03
C MET A 12 11.43 18.12 -10.31
N ILE A 13 10.93 18.77 -9.27
CA ILE A 13 9.93 19.82 -9.39
C ILE A 13 10.66 21.06 -9.96
N ALA A 14 10.62 21.26 -11.28
CA ALA A 14 10.88 22.58 -11.85
C ALA A 14 9.74 23.49 -11.39
N GLY A 15 10.04 24.49 -10.54
CA GLY A 15 9.03 25.33 -9.85
C GLY A 15 8.24 26.28 -10.77
N PRO A 16 7.58 27.34 -10.26
CA PRO A 16 7.11 27.62 -8.90
C PRO A 16 5.61 27.25 -8.76
N PHE A 17 4.95 27.67 -7.67
CA PHE A 17 3.55 27.38 -7.30
C PHE A 17 3.34 26.03 -6.59
N TYR A 18 3.69 26.01 -5.30
CA TYR A 18 2.82 25.34 -4.33
C TYR A 18 1.45 26.03 -4.41
N THR A 19 0.54 25.56 -5.26
CA THR A 19 -0.88 25.72 -4.92
C THR A 19 -1.05 24.85 -3.68
N ILE A 20 -1.08 25.50 -2.52
CA ILE A 20 -1.75 24.94 -1.35
C ILE A 20 -3.15 24.64 -1.85
N LYS A 21 -3.42 23.38 -2.24
CA LYS A 21 -4.80 22.95 -2.31
C LYS A 21 -5.31 23.13 -0.90
N PRO A 22 -6.29 24.01 -0.64
CA PRO A 22 -6.94 23.99 0.64
C PRO A 22 -7.44 22.55 0.79
N SER A 23 -6.90 21.84 1.78
CA SER A 23 -7.61 20.72 2.35
C SER A 23 -8.89 21.36 2.85
N SER A 24 -9.95 21.31 2.04
CA SER A 24 -11.30 21.35 2.54
C SER A 24 -11.35 20.16 3.49
N ALA A 25 -11.00 20.43 4.75
CA ALA A 25 -11.15 19.52 5.85
C ALA A 25 -12.62 19.15 5.82
N LEU A 26 -12.89 18.03 5.18
CA LEU A 26 -14.21 17.44 5.14
C LEU A 26 -14.49 17.15 6.61
N LEU A 27 -15.44 17.90 7.14
CA LEU A 27 -16.08 17.64 8.41
C LEU A 27 -16.31 16.12 8.43
N LYS A 28 -15.50 15.36 9.18
CA LYS A 28 -15.66 13.91 9.24
C LYS A 28 -17.06 13.70 9.84
N PRO A 29 -18.08 13.29 9.06
CA PRO A 29 -19.32 12.90 9.67
C PRO A 29 -18.97 11.69 10.53
N CYS A 30 -19.48 11.64 11.75
CA CYS A 30 -19.31 10.52 12.64
C CYS A 30 -20.08 9.30 12.07
N PHE A 31 -19.55 8.68 11.02
CA PHE A 31 -19.94 7.33 10.65
C PHE A 31 -19.13 6.41 11.55
N LEU A 32 -19.73 6.00 12.68
CA LEU A 32 -19.20 4.96 13.57
C LEU A 32 -19.33 3.56 12.94
N GLN A 33 -19.18 3.48 11.62
CA GLN A 33 -19.19 2.23 10.88
C GLN A 33 -17.97 2.19 10.00
N GLU A 34 -17.10 1.24 10.32
CA GLU A 34 -15.89 0.95 9.60
C GLU A 34 -16.24 0.48 8.19
N ASN A 35 -15.65 1.14 7.18
CA ASN A 35 -15.83 0.84 5.77
C ASN A 35 -15.29 -0.56 5.46
N ARG A 36 -16.15 -1.55 5.61
CA ARG A 36 -15.90 -2.97 5.32
C ARG A 36 -17.00 -3.50 4.42
N PHE A 37 -16.59 -4.28 3.44
CA PHE A 37 -17.47 -5.03 2.55
C PHE A 37 -17.26 -6.52 2.79
N LEU A 38 -18.38 -7.24 2.96
CA LEU A 38 -18.39 -8.69 3.17
C LEU A 38 -19.42 -9.30 2.21
N LYS A 39 -19.00 -10.25 1.38
CA LYS A 39 -19.89 -11.00 0.49
C LYS A 39 -19.66 -12.49 0.67
N ILE A 40 -20.71 -13.19 1.10
CA ILE A 40 -20.76 -14.64 1.19
C ILE A 40 -21.33 -15.17 -0.12
N ARG A 41 -20.60 -16.07 -0.78
CA ARG A 41 -21.06 -16.78 -1.97
C ARG A 41 -21.75 -18.09 -1.58
N SER A 42 -22.61 -18.61 -2.45
CA SER A 42 -23.31 -19.88 -2.24
C SER A 42 -22.37 -21.10 -2.17
N ASP A 43 -21.15 -21.00 -2.69
CA ASP A 43 -20.12 -22.05 -2.63
C ASP A 43 -19.30 -22.03 -1.33
N GLY A 44 -19.68 -21.18 -0.37
CA GLY A 44 -18.99 -21.04 0.92
C GLY A 44 -17.75 -20.14 0.88
N LYS A 45 -17.41 -19.53 -0.27
CA LYS A 45 -16.30 -18.56 -0.35
C LYS A 45 -16.71 -17.20 0.21
N LEU A 46 -15.79 -16.58 0.93
CA LEU A 46 -15.95 -15.26 1.53
C LEU A 46 -15.08 -14.23 0.82
N ILE A 47 -15.69 -13.14 0.37
CA ILE A 47 -14.97 -11.96 -0.12
C ILE A 47 -15.02 -10.91 0.98
N TYR A 48 -13.86 -10.48 1.44
CA TYR A 48 -13.68 -9.46 2.47
C TYR A 48 -12.82 -8.32 1.93
N ASP A 49 -13.34 -7.11 1.95
CA ASP A 49 -12.63 -5.90 1.53
C ASP A 49 -12.74 -4.80 2.60
N ARG A 50 -11.62 -4.12 2.84
CA ARG A 50 -11.49 -3.06 3.84
C ARG A 50 -10.47 -2.03 3.39
N ARG A 51 -10.83 -0.76 3.51
CA ARG A 51 -9.89 0.34 3.35
C ARG A 51 -9.00 0.49 4.59
N LEU A 52 -7.69 0.40 4.39
CA LEU A 52 -6.67 0.62 5.42
C LEU A 52 -5.85 1.87 5.11
N THR A 53 -5.54 2.65 6.14
CA THR A 53 -4.52 3.71 6.09
C THR A 53 -3.38 3.27 7.01
N LEU A 54 -2.21 3.00 6.44
CA LEU A 54 -1.07 2.43 7.16
C LEU A 54 0.10 3.41 7.13
N HIS A 55 0.82 3.49 8.26
CA HIS A 55 2.12 4.14 8.35
C HIS A 55 3.18 3.05 8.37
N LEU A 56 3.93 2.92 7.26
CA LEU A 56 4.93 1.87 7.09
C LEU A 56 6.34 2.47 7.21
N SER A 57 7.27 1.68 7.74
CA SER A 57 8.69 2.03 7.77
C SER A 57 9.39 1.50 6.52
N CYS A 58 10.27 2.31 5.95
CA CYS A 58 11.06 1.96 4.76
C CYS A 58 12.49 2.49 4.93
N SER A 59 13.50 1.65 4.65
CA SER A 59 14.91 2.05 4.69
C SER A 59 15.31 2.70 3.37
N MET A 60 15.67 3.98 3.42
CA MET A 60 16.01 4.77 2.23
C MET A 60 17.52 4.90 2.05
N HIS A 61 17.96 4.76 0.80
CA HIS A 61 19.36 4.90 0.39
C HIS A 61 19.56 6.23 -0.36
N LEU A 62 20.04 7.26 0.34
CA LEU A 62 20.11 8.64 -0.15
C LEU A 62 21.41 8.98 -0.90
N SER A 63 22.08 7.99 -1.50
CA SER A 63 23.40 8.17 -2.13
C SER A 63 23.40 9.10 -3.35
N ARG A 64 22.25 9.25 -4.02
CA ARG A 64 22.09 10.05 -5.24
C ARG A 64 21.02 11.12 -5.11
N TYR A 65 20.74 11.57 -3.89
CA TYR A 65 19.78 12.66 -3.67
C TYR A 65 20.13 13.89 -4.51
N PRO A 66 19.19 14.55 -5.22
CA PRO A 66 17.73 14.32 -5.29
C PRO A 66 17.26 13.44 -6.47
N MET A 67 18.15 12.69 -7.13
CA MET A 67 17.82 11.82 -8.28
C MET A 67 17.83 10.33 -7.91
N ASP A 68 17.54 10.03 -6.65
CA ASP A 68 17.51 8.69 -6.10
C ASP A 68 16.18 7.97 -6.37
N SER A 69 16.26 6.64 -6.32
CA SER A 69 15.08 5.76 -6.38
C SER A 69 15.05 4.90 -5.14
N GLN A 70 13.90 4.86 -4.48
CA GLN A 70 13.72 4.15 -3.22
C GLN A 70 12.83 2.94 -3.42
N ASN A 71 13.28 1.78 -2.97
CA ASN A 71 12.49 0.54 -3.00
C ASN A 71 11.92 0.31 -1.60
N CYS A 72 10.62 0.56 -1.44
CA CYS A 72 9.93 0.36 -0.19
C CYS A 72 9.16 -0.94 -0.18
N GLU A 73 9.43 -1.77 0.83
CA GLU A 73 8.79 -3.05 1.01
C GLU A 73 7.53 -2.92 1.86
N ILE A 74 6.47 -3.57 1.41
CA ILE A 74 5.22 -3.74 2.14
C ILE A 74 5.07 -5.23 2.43
N ALA A 75 4.85 -5.57 3.70
CA ALA A 75 4.67 -6.96 4.09
C ALA A 75 3.43 -7.16 4.94
N PHE A 76 2.70 -8.23 4.62
CA PHE A 76 1.49 -8.66 5.32
C PHE A 76 1.68 -10.07 5.88
N ALA A 77 1.25 -10.24 7.12
CA ALA A 77 1.31 -11.51 7.84
C ALA A 77 0.16 -11.59 8.85
N SER A 78 -0.27 -12.82 9.12
CA SER A 78 -1.06 -13.12 10.31
C SER A 78 -0.20 -12.87 11.54
N TYR A 79 -0.80 -12.27 12.57
CA TYR A 79 -0.13 -12.10 13.85
C TYR A 79 -0.17 -13.38 14.70
N ALA A 80 -1.30 -14.10 14.67
CA ALA A 80 -1.60 -15.19 15.60
C ALA A 80 -1.67 -16.58 14.96
N TYR A 81 -1.48 -16.67 13.64
CA TYR A 81 -1.63 -17.93 12.91
C TYR A 81 -0.35 -18.23 12.14
N THR A 82 0.05 -19.49 12.17
CA THR A 82 1.22 -19.99 11.45
C THR A 82 0.87 -20.28 9.98
N THR A 83 1.88 -20.64 9.19
CA THR A 83 1.67 -21.10 7.80
C THR A 83 0.95 -22.44 7.68
N ASP A 84 0.82 -23.18 8.78
CA ASP A 84 0.11 -24.46 8.82
C ASP A 84 -1.40 -24.22 8.96
N ASP A 85 -1.80 -23.10 9.56
CA ASP A 85 -3.20 -22.70 9.73
C ASP A 85 -3.71 -21.84 8.56
N ILE A 86 -2.91 -20.86 8.12
CA ILE A 86 -3.30 -19.89 7.09
C ILE A 86 -2.19 -19.74 6.04
N LYS A 87 -2.58 -19.92 4.78
CA LYS A 87 -1.71 -19.69 3.61
C LYS A 87 -2.18 -18.47 2.85
N TYR A 88 -1.27 -17.53 2.64
CA TYR A 88 -1.51 -16.35 1.83
C TYR A 88 -0.97 -16.58 0.42
N GLU A 89 -1.74 -16.16 -0.58
CA GLU A 89 -1.37 -16.20 -1.99
C GLU A 89 -1.82 -14.90 -2.67
N TRP A 90 -0.99 -14.39 -3.56
CA TRP A 90 -1.35 -13.24 -4.38
C TRP A 90 -2.32 -13.67 -5.47
N ASP A 91 -3.36 -12.87 -5.69
CA ASP A 91 -4.18 -13.01 -6.88
C ASP A 91 -3.39 -12.57 -8.14
N VAL A 92 -3.87 -12.94 -9.32
CA VAL A 92 -3.23 -12.63 -10.61
C VAL A 92 -3.00 -11.13 -10.76
N GLU A 93 -3.99 -10.33 -10.36
CA GLU A 93 -3.92 -8.86 -10.33
C GLU A 93 -3.92 -8.34 -8.88
N ALA A 94 -2.94 -8.77 -8.09
CA ALA A 94 -2.86 -8.48 -6.66
C ALA A 94 -2.76 -6.99 -6.28
N ILE A 95 -2.01 -6.19 -7.03
CA ILE A 95 -1.86 -4.76 -6.74
C ILE A 95 -2.25 -3.92 -7.94
N ARG A 96 -3.14 -2.97 -7.67
CA ARG A 96 -3.57 -1.94 -8.60
C ARG A 96 -3.25 -0.58 -8.00
N ILE A 97 -2.55 0.24 -8.75
CA ILE A 97 -2.30 1.63 -8.39
C ILE A 97 -3.43 2.47 -8.98
N HIS A 98 -4.03 3.33 -8.16
CA HIS A 98 -5.06 4.26 -8.63
C HIS A 98 -4.41 5.35 -9.50
N ASP A 99 -5.07 5.75 -10.60
CA ASP A 99 -4.50 6.69 -11.58
C ASP A 99 -4.10 8.04 -10.95
N GLY A 100 -4.82 8.47 -9.92
CA GLY A 100 -4.52 9.69 -9.15
C GLY A 100 -3.38 9.57 -8.11
N ALA A 101 -2.68 8.44 -8.02
CA ALA A 101 -1.69 8.20 -6.96
C ALA A 101 -0.42 9.05 -7.11
N ASN A 102 0.09 9.20 -8.34
CA ASN A 102 1.34 9.96 -8.59
C ASN A 102 1.19 11.45 -8.26
N GLY A 103 -0.01 12.03 -8.41
CA GLY A 103 -0.29 13.42 -8.02
C GLY A 103 -0.57 13.64 -6.53
N ALA A 104 -0.64 12.57 -5.72
CA ALA A 104 -0.95 12.67 -4.29
C ALA A 104 0.32 12.78 -3.42
N LEU A 105 1.47 12.41 -3.96
CA LEU A 105 2.75 12.45 -3.26
C LEU A 105 3.47 13.76 -3.64
N PRO A 106 3.94 14.56 -2.67
CA PRO A 106 4.47 15.89 -2.96
C PRO A 106 5.83 15.88 -3.69
N ASN A 107 6.69 14.89 -3.41
CA ASN A 107 8.07 14.84 -3.90
C ASN A 107 8.42 13.56 -4.66
N PHE A 108 7.54 12.56 -4.67
CA PHE A 108 7.82 11.23 -5.22
C PHE A 108 6.74 10.82 -6.19
N ASP A 109 7.13 10.14 -7.26
CA ASP A 109 6.23 9.37 -8.12
C ASP A 109 6.36 7.89 -7.83
N ILE A 110 5.26 7.15 -7.97
CA ILE A 110 5.26 5.69 -7.97
C ILE A 110 5.69 5.25 -9.38
N ALA A 111 6.93 4.76 -9.49
CA ALA A 111 7.51 4.37 -10.76
C ALA A 111 7.14 2.93 -11.14
N THR A 112 7.37 1.98 -10.23
CA THR A 112 7.09 0.56 -10.48
C THR A 112 6.56 -0.14 -9.24
N PHE A 113 5.84 -1.23 -9.47
CA PHE A 113 5.36 -2.12 -8.42
C PHE A 113 5.73 -3.56 -8.75
N ARG A 114 6.16 -4.33 -7.76
CA ARG A 114 6.50 -5.74 -7.91
C ARG A 114 5.91 -6.59 -6.79
N ASN A 115 5.18 -7.64 -7.18
CA ASN A 115 4.73 -8.67 -6.25
C ASN A 115 5.96 -9.43 -5.76
N GLY A 116 6.15 -9.51 -4.44
CA GLY A 116 7.16 -10.34 -3.81
C GLY A 116 6.61 -11.71 -3.46
N THR A 117 7.41 -12.49 -2.73
CA THR A 117 7.04 -13.85 -2.31
C THR A 117 5.99 -13.86 -1.19
N CYS A 118 5.13 -14.87 -1.20
CA CYS A 118 4.14 -15.14 -0.14
C CYS A 118 4.51 -16.28 0.82
N HIS A 119 5.61 -16.98 0.55
CA HIS A 119 5.92 -18.27 1.19
C HIS A 119 6.81 -18.19 2.43
N SER A 120 7.08 -17.01 3.00
CA SER A 120 7.93 -16.94 4.20
C SER A 120 7.17 -17.43 5.43
N LYS A 121 7.73 -18.47 6.10
CA LYS A 121 7.25 -18.97 7.39
C LYS A 121 7.36 -17.87 8.45
N THR A 122 6.25 -17.56 9.11
CA THR A 122 6.20 -16.72 10.29
C THR A 122 6.33 -17.62 11.52
N ASN A 123 7.12 -17.20 12.51
CA ASN A 123 7.43 -17.99 13.72
C ASN A 123 6.45 -17.70 14.86
N THR A 124 5.20 -17.39 14.54
CA THR A 124 4.18 -16.99 15.51
C THR A 124 2.98 -17.88 15.40
#